data_AF-A0A7K0PAK2-F1
#
_entry.id   AF-A0A7K0PAK2-F1
#
_cell.length_a   1.000
_cell.length_b   1.000
_cell.length_c   1.000
_cell.angle_alpha   90.00
_cell.angle_beta   90.00
_cell.angle_gamma   90.00
#
_symmetry.space_group_name_H-M   'P 1'
#
loop_
_entity.id
_entity.type
_entity.pdbx_description
1 polymer ?
#
loop_
_entity_poly.entity_id
_entity_poly.type
_entity_poly.pdbx_seq_one_letter_code
_entity_poly.pdbx_strand_id
1 'polypeptide(L)' 'MPFVPGQQVVAAVEGLGSLTGRVVREAADTGPGAVAPPAGAPRVYVVEWTLEDGSTISNTAAEGALRAAEPEAGRG' A
#
# COMPACT_ATOMS: atom_id res chain seq x y z
N MET A 1 10.71 -5.75 4.80
CA MET A 1 11.25 -5.32 3.49
C MET A 1 10.25 -4.33 2.91
N PRO A 2 10.69 -3.25 2.25
CA PRO A 2 9.78 -2.28 1.66
C PRO A 2 8.93 -2.92 0.56
N PHE A 3 7.71 -2.44 0.42
CA PHE A 3 6.84 -2.86 -0.67
C PHE A 3 7.35 -2.33 -2.01
N VAL A 4 7.19 -3.14 -3.07
CA VAL A 4 7.63 -2.76 -4.42
C VAL A 4 6.44 -2.41 -5.33
N PRO A 5 6.62 -1.52 -6.31
CA PRO A 5 5.63 -1.27 -7.36
C PRO A 5 5.16 -2.59 -7.99
N GLY A 6 3.85 -2.74 -8.11
CA GLY A 6 3.19 -3.92 -8.65
C GLY A 6 2.86 -5.00 -7.62
N GLN A 7 3.37 -4.91 -6.38
CA GLN A 7 3.10 -5.87 -5.32
C GLN A 7 1.64 -5.78 -4.85
N GLN A 8 0.98 -6.93 -4.67
CA GLN A 8 -0.33 -7.01 -4.04
C GLN A 8 -0.20 -6.87 -2.52
N VAL A 9 -1.06 -6.04 -1.95
CA VAL A 9 -1.13 -5.75 -0.53
C VAL A 9 -2.56 -5.80 -0.06
N VAL A 10 -2.73 -6.05 1.23
CA VAL A 10 -4.02 -6.00 1.93
C VAL A 10 -3.90 -5.00 3.07
N ALA A 11 -4.90 -4.14 3.22
CA ALA A 11 -5.05 -3.29 4.40
C ALA A 11 -6.35 -3.62 5.11
N ALA A 12 -6.28 -3.73 6.44
CA ALA A 12 -7.47 -3.79 7.28
C ALA A 12 -7.98 -2.36 7.49
N VAL A 13 -9.20 -2.09 7.05
CA VAL A 13 -9.88 -0.82 7.24
C VAL A 13 -11.01 -1.02 8.23
N GLU A 14 -10.93 -0.29 9.35
CA GLU A 14 -11.96 -0.30 10.39
C GLU A 14 -13.34 -0.01 9.78
N GLY A 15 -14.28 -0.94 9.95
CA GLY A 15 -15.64 -0.82 9.42
C GLY A 15 -15.86 -1.26 7.97
N LEU A 16 -14.80 -1.49 7.18
CA LEU A 16 -14.88 -1.96 5.79
C LEU A 16 -14.26 -3.35 5.58
N GLY A 17 -13.56 -3.89 6.57
CA GLY A 17 -12.91 -5.20 6.47
C GLY A 17 -11.53 -5.12 5.83
N SER A 18 -11.18 -6.09 4.99
CA SER A 18 -9.88 -6.14 4.31
C SER A 18 -10.00 -5.67 2.87
N LEU A 19 -9.28 -4.62 2.50
CA LEU A 19 -9.18 -4.16 1.12
C LEU A 19 -7.92 -4.71 0.49
N THR A 20 -8.05 -5.26 -0.70
CA THR A 20 -6.91 -5.66 -1.53
C THR A 20 -6.54 -4.53 -2.46
N GLY A 21 -5.25 -4.28 -2.58
CA GLY A 21 -4.73 -3.25 -3.46
C GLY A 21 -3.39 -3.63 -4.07
N ARG A 22 -2.93 -2.77 -4.96
CA ARG A 22 -1.65 -2.91 -5.65
C ARG A 22 -0.81 -1.68 -5.40
N VAL A 23 0.41 -1.90 -4.93
CA VAL A 23 1.36 -0.80 -4.70
C VAL A 23 1.73 -0.19 -6.05
N VAL A 24 1.54 1.11 -6.20
CA VAL A 24 1.89 1.84 -7.42
C VAL A 24 3.32 2.38 -7.29
N ARG A 25 3.61 3.06 -6.18
CA ARG A 25 4.93 3.64 -5.87
C ARG A 25 5.06 3.97 -4.39
N GLU A 26 6.29 4.12 -3.91
CA GLU A 26 6.54 4.78 -2.62
C GLU A 26 6.17 6.27 -2.75
N ALA A 27 5.34 6.76 -1.84
CA ALA A 27 5.03 8.18 -1.69
C ALA A 27 6.20 8.85 -0.96
N ALA A 28 7.33 8.95 -1.64
CA ALA A 28 8.47 9.70 -1.15
C ALA A 28 8.25 11.19 -1.45
N ASP A 29 8.37 12.03 -0.42
CA ASP A 29 8.40 13.47 -0.56
C ASP A 29 9.70 13.83 -1.31
N THR A 30 9.60 13.91 -2.64
CA THR A 30 10.74 14.13 -3.56
C THR A 30 10.64 15.48 -4.27
N GLY A 31 9.80 16.37 -3.74
CA GLY A 31 9.67 17.73 -4.25
C GLY A 31 10.91 18.59 -3.94
N PRO A 32 11.17 19.64 -4.74
CA PRO A 32 12.20 20.62 -4.40
C PRO A 32 11.82 21.30 -3.08
N GLY A 33 12.64 21.11 -2.04
CA GLY A 33 12.36 21.57 -0.67
C GLY A 33 11.81 20.50 0.28
N ALA A 34 11.62 19.27 -0.21
CA ALA A 34 11.28 18.15 0.65
C ALA A 34 12.43 17.86 1.63
N VAL A 35 12.10 17.89 2.92
CA VAL A 35 13.04 17.53 3.97
C VAL A 35 13.13 16.02 4.01
N ALA A 36 14.35 15.49 4.07
CA ALA A 36 14.55 14.05 4.26
C ALA A 36 13.74 13.60 5.48
N PRO A 37 12.88 12.58 5.35
CA PRO A 37 12.07 12.14 6.47
C PRO A 37 12.98 11.73 7.63
N PRO A 38 12.60 12.02 8.89
CA PRO A 38 13.41 11.65 10.04
C PRO A 38 13.68 10.14 10.04
N ALA A 39 14.84 9.74 10.53
CA ALA A 39 15.20 8.32 10.62
C ALA A 39 14.13 7.57 11.44
N GLY A 40 13.47 6.59 10.80
CA GLY A 40 12.36 5.84 11.40
C GLY A 40 10.97 6.38 11.09
N ALA A 41 10.83 7.41 10.24
CA ALA A 41 9.53 7.81 9.72
C ALA A 41 8.85 6.64 9.00
N PRO A 42 7.53 6.45 9.17
CA PRO A 42 6.80 5.40 8.48
C PRO A 42 6.87 5.66 6.97
N ARG A 43 7.27 4.63 6.21
CA ARG A 43 7.19 4.70 4.74
C ARG A 43 5.73 4.77 4.33
N VAL A 44 5.44 5.59 3.34
CA VAL A 44 4.09 5.74 2.79
C VAL A 44 4.13 5.26 1.35
N TYR A 45 3.10 4.53 0.93
CA TYR A 45 2.96 4.00 -0.42
C TYR A 45 1.68 4.53 -1.03
N VAL A 46 1.73 4.87 -2.32
CA VAL A 46 0.53 5.03 -3.13
C VAL A 46 0.07 3.63 -3.53
N VAL A 47 -1.15 3.27 -3.15
CA VAL A 47 -1.76 1.98 -3.42
C VAL A 47 -3.06 2.20 -4.18
N GLU A 48 -3.26 1.42 -5.24
CA GLU A 48 -4.52 1.35 -5.95
C GLU A 48 -5.35 0.23 -5.33
N TRP A 49 -6.43 0.60 -4.63
CA TRP A 49 -7.34 -0.29 -3.93
C TRP A 49 -8.48 -0.69 -4.84
N THR A 50 -8.82 -1.98 -4.85
CA THR A 50 -10.03 -2.48 -5.49
C THR A 50 -11.15 -2.56 -4.46
N LEU A 51 -12.23 -1.84 -4.72
CA LEU A 51 -13.43 -1.83 -3.90
C LEU A 51 -14.35 -3.01 -4.27
N GLU A 52 -15.33 -3.29 -3.41
CA GLU A 52 -16.29 -4.40 -3.61
C GLU A 52 -17.16 -4.23 -4.86
N ASP A 53 -17.41 -2.99 -5.29
CA ASP A 53 -18.15 -2.69 -6.52
C ASP A 53 -17.30 -2.87 -7.80
N GLY A 54 -16.02 -3.25 -7.64
CA GLY A 54 -15.07 -3.43 -8.75
C GLY A 54 -14.37 -2.14 -9.18
N SER A 55 -14.71 -0.99 -8.58
CA SER A 55 -14.01 0.27 -8.81
C SER A 55 -12.63 0.27 -8.19
N THR A 56 -11.71 1.02 -8.79
CA THR A 56 -10.38 1.26 -8.25
C THR A 56 -10.22 2.67 -7.72
N ILE A 57 -9.60 2.80 -6.55
CA ILE A 57 -9.25 4.10 -5.96
C ILE A 57 -7.76 4.13 -5.63
N SER A 58 -7.07 5.21 -6.00
CA SER A 58 -5.69 5.43 -5.55
C SER A 58 -5.68 6.19 -4.24
N ASN A 59 -5.07 5.61 -3.20
CA ASN A 59 -4.91 6.26 -1.90
C ASN A 59 -3.53 5.96 -1.31
N THR A 60 -3.04 6.84 -0.45
CA THR A 60 -1.79 6.63 0.28
C THR A 60 -2.03 5.81 1.55
N ALA A 61 -1.16 4.84 1.80
CA ALA A 61 -1.19 4.01 3.00
C ALA A 61 0.21 3.90 3.62
N ALA A 62 0.27 3.96 4.95
CA ALA A 62 1.51 3.74 5.67
C ALA A 62 1.90 2.26 5.61
N GLU A 63 3.20 1.96 5.53
CA GLU A 63 3.75 0.61 5.51
C GLU A 63 3.20 -0.27 6.65
N GLY A 64 3.06 0.31 7.85
CA GLY A 64 2.54 -0.40 9.02
C GLY A 64 1.07 -0.81 8.92
N ALA A 65 0.29 -0.19 8.03
CA ALA A 65 -1.10 -0.56 7.76
C ALA A 65 -1.23 -1.58 6.62
N LEU A 66 -0.16 -1.81 5.85
CA LEU A 66 -0.12 -2.72 4.73
C LEU A 66 0.42 -4.09 5.15
N ARG A 67 -0.18 -5.14 4.61
CA ARG A 67 0.39 -6.49 4.63
C ARG A 67 0.55 -7.00 3.21
N ALA A 68 1.60 -7.77 2.95
CA ALA A 68 1.71 -8.46 1.67
C ALA A 68 0.51 -9.41 1.53
N ALA A 69 -0.19 -9.35 0.40
CA ALA A 69 -1.12 -10.40 0.06
C ALA A 69 -0.28 -11.67 -0.12
N GLU A 70 -0.60 -12.75 0.59
CA GLU A 70 0.01 -14.03 0.29
C GLU A 70 -0.38 -14.35 -1.16
N PRO A 71 0.57 -14.72 -2.05
CA PRO A 71 0.17 -15.33 -3.30
C PRO A 71 -0.69 -16.52 -2.90
N GLU A 72 -1.91 -16.64 -3.46
CA GLU A 72 -2.70 -17.85 -3.29
C GLU A 72 -1.76 -19.02 -3.56
N ALA A 73 -1.34 -19.69 -2.49
CA ALA A 73 -0.50 -20.86 -2.59
C ALA A 73 -1.37 -21.86 -3.31
N GLY A 74 -1.15 -21.99 -4.61
CA GLY A 74 -1.80 -22.98 -5.45
C GLY A 74 -1.69 -24.32 -4.76
N ARG A 75 -2.79 -24.73 -4.15
CA ARG A 75 -3.03 -26.09 -3.71
C ARG A 75 -3.26 -26.86 -5.01
N GLY A 76 -2.22 -27.46 -5.56
CA GLY A 76 -2.27 -28.25 -6.79
C GLY A 76 -1.04 -29.11 -6.97
#